data_AF-A0A9D8LJI7-F1
#
_entry.id   AF-A0A9D8LJI7-F1
#
_cell.length_a   1.000
_cell.length_b   1.000
_cell.length_c   1.000
_cell.angle_alpha   90.00
_cell.angle_beta   90.00
_cell.angle_gamma   90.00
#
_symmetry.space_group_name_H-M   'P 1'
#
loop_
_entity.id
_entity.type
_entity.pdbx_description
1 polymer ?
#
loop_
_entity_poly.entity_id
_entity_poly.type
_entity_poly.pdbx_seq_one_letter_code
_entity_poly.pdbx_strand_id
1 'polypeptide(L)'
;MSPATPHPAEIIAWYAEMGVSEALDETPHNHFAAPRPAPRPVLAPVPAPPLRHAAAATAPDEAAVSARTLAREARTLDELKAAMAGFEGCALKATAKNLVFADGNPAARVMLVGEAPGADEDRAGLPFVGRSGQLLDRMLAAIGLTRAEQVYIANLLPWRPPGNRTPTPQEVAICLPFIQRQIELVDPAILVCVGRPSSMALLDVKSIMAARGRWLEYDNGTRTIPALPILHPAYLLRSPLDKRLAWRDLRTLKAAIDAL
;
A
#
# COMPACT_ATOMS: atom_id res chain seq x y z
N MET A 1 -7.25 -65.61 12.60
CA MET A 1 -6.06 -65.34 13.44
C MET A 1 -6.25 -63.96 14.02
N SER A 2 -6.52 -63.85 15.32
CA SER A 2 -6.62 -62.53 15.97
C SER A 2 -5.26 -61.85 15.92
N PRO A 3 -5.17 -60.56 15.56
CA PRO A 3 -3.90 -59.85 15.62
C PRO A 3 -3.40 -59.84 17.06
N ALA A 4 -2.15 -60.27 17.25
CA ALA A 4 -1.49 -60.22 18.55
C ALA A 4 -1.46 -58.76 19.02
N THR A 5 -1.85 -58.53 20.27
CA THR A 5 -1.76 -57.19 20.88
C THR A 5 -0.27 -56.83 21.00
N PRO A 6 0.19 -55.73 20.38
CA PRO A 6 1.60 -55.37 20.39
C PRO A 6 2.07 -55.13 21.83
N HIS A 7 3.32 -55.54 22.12
CA HIS A 7 3.88 -55.36 23.44
C HIS A 7 4.08 -53.85 23.71
N PRO A 8 3.82 -53.33 24.93
CA PRO A 8 3.93 -51.89 25.21
C PRO A 8 5.28 -51.27 24.81
N ALA A 9 6.37 -52.04 24.90
CA ALA A 9 7.69 -51.60 24.47
C ALA A 9 7.81 -51.34 22.96
N GLU A 10 7.11 -52.13 22.13
CA GLU A 10 7.09 -51.96 20.66
C GLU A 10 6.34 -50.68 20.27
N ILE A 11 5.28 -50.36 21.01
CA ILE A 11 4.49 -49.14 20.81
C ILE A 11 5.34 -47.90 21.11
N ILE A 12 6.09 -47.91 22.22
CA ILE A 12 6.96 -46.80 22.62
C ILE A 12 8.10 -46.60 21.61
N ALA A 13 8.72 -47.68 21.13
CA ALA A 13 9.78 -47.62 20.13
C ALA A 13 9.28 -46.98 18.82
N TRP A 14 8.07 -47.38 18.38
CA TRP A 14 7.45 -46.80 17.21
C TRP A 14 7.18 -45.30 17.35
N TYR A 15 6.68 -44.85 18.51
CA TYR A 15 6.46 -43.42 18.76
C TYR A 15 7.77 -42.62 18.70
N ALA A 16 8.86 -43.16 19.25
CA ALA A 16 10.17 -42.53 19.18
C ALA A 16 10.68 -42.41 17.73
N GLU A 17 10.51 -43.46 16.90
CA GLU A 17 10.87 -43.44 15.48
C GLU A 17 10.06 -42.41 14.67
N MET A 18 8.79 -42.20 15.03
CA MET A 18 7.92 -41.21 14.39
C MET A 18 8.18 -39.78 14.88
N GLY A 19 9.19 -39.56 15.73
CA GLY A 19 9.58 -38.24 16.22
C GLY A 19 8.63 -37.67 17.28
N VAL A 20 7.82 -38.52 17.93
CA VAL A 20 6.96 -38.10 19.04
C VAL A 20 7.84 -37.87 20.27
N SER A 21 7.92 -36.61 20.72
CA SER A 21 8.77 -36.21 21.83
C SER A 21 8.05 -36.17 23.18
N GLU A 22 6.74 -35.93 23.18
CA GLU A 22 5.95 -35.72 24.40
C GLU A 22 4.48 -36.09 24.16
N ALA A 23 3.85 -36.69 25.17
CA ALA A 23 2.39 -36.93 25.18
C ALA A 23 1.72 -35.76 25.90
N LEU A 24 0.84 -35.04 25.21
CA LEU A 24 0.23 -33.81 25.74
C LEU A 24 -0.98 -34.09 26.65
N ASP A 25 -1.79 -35.09 26.32
CA ASP A 25 -2.88 -35.58 27.16
C ASP A 25 -3.29 -37.01 26.77
N GLU A 26 -4.10 -37.65 27.61
CA GLU A 26 -4.63 -39.02 27.41
C GLU A 26 -5.85 -39.06 26.48
N THR A 27 -6.26 -37.92 25.90
CA THR A 27 -7.49 -37.82 25.13
C THR A 27 -7.18 -37.94 23.64
N PRO A 28 -7.77 -38.91 22.91
CA PRO A 28 -7.56 -39.00 21.48
C PRO A 28 -8.13 -37.77 20.74
N HIS A 29 -7.27 -37.00 20.08
CA HIS A 29 -7.68 -35.83 19.27
C HIS A 29 -7.89 -36.22 17.80
N ASN A 30 -9.11 -36.05 17.30
CA ASN A 30 -9.42 -36.27 15.88
C ASN A 30 -9.22 -34.98 15.07
N HIS A 31 -8.01 -34.79 14.50
CA HIS A 31 -7.68 -33.61 13.68
C HIS A 31 -8.32 -33.61 12.27
N PHE A 32 -8.97 -34.70 11.86
CA PHE A 32 -9.68 -34.80 10.58
C PHE A 32 -11.18 -34.49 10.71
N ALA A 33 -11.69 -34.32 11.93
CA ALA A 33 -13.06 -33.90 12.14
C ALA A 33 -13.22 -32.42 11.76
N ALA A 34 -14.23 -32.11 10.94
CA ALA A 34 -14.60 -30.73 10.66
C ALA A 34 -14.91 -30.00 11.98
N PRO A 35 -14.39 -28.77 12.20
CA PRO A 35 -14.62 -28.07 13.46
C PRO A 35 -16.12 -27.83 13.64
N ARG A 36 -16.66 -28.35 14.74
CA ARG A 36 -18.03 -28.06 15.15
C ARG A 36 -18.11 -26.56 15.43
N PRO A 37 -19.05 -25.81 14.82
CA PRO A 37 -19.17 -24.38 15.07
C PRO A 37 -19.42 -24.20 16.57
N ALA A 38 -18.48 -23.56 17.25
CA ALA A 38 -18.71 -23.12 18.63
C ALA A 38 -19.90 -22.15 18.60
N PRO A 39 -20.84 -22.24 19.57
CA PRO A 39 -21.83 -21.19 19.72
C PRO A 39 -21.06 -19.89 19.92
N ARG A 40 -21.27 -18.93 19.01
CA ARG A 40 -20.73 -17.58 19.19
C ARG A 40 -21.26 -17.08 20.53
N PRO A 41 -20.40 -16.68 21.48
CA PRO A 41 -20.90 -15.97 22.65
C PRO A 41 -21.66 -14.75 22.14
N VAL A 42 -22.94 -14.67 22.50
CA VAL A 42 -23.71 -13.45 22.30
C VAL A 42 -23.05 -12.41 23.19
N LEU A 43 -22.21 -11.57 22.60
CA LEU A 43 -21.65 -10.42 23.28
C LEU A 43 -22.83 -9.57 23.74
N ALA A 44 -23.04 -9.50 25.06
CA ALA A 44 -23.88 -8.45 25.62
C ALA A 44 -23.36 -7.11 25.08
N PRO A 45 -24.24 -6.16 24.73
CA PRO A 45 -23.82 -4.86 24.23
C PRO A 45 -22.96 -4.21 25.31
N VAL A 46 -21.64 -4.16 25.06
CA VAL A 46 -20.72 -3.36 25.85
C VAL A 46 -21.14 -1.91 25.60
N PRO A 47 -21.49 -1.12 26.62
CA PRO A 47 -21.77 0.29 26.41
C PRO A 47 -20.53 0.90 25.77
N ALA A 48 -20.72 1.46 24.57
CA ALA A 48 -19.64 2.14 23.88
C ALA A 48 -19.05 3.19 24.84
N PRO A 49 -17.72 3.25 25.00
CA PRO A 49 -17.13 4.41 25.65
C PRO A 49 -17.63 5.65 24.90
N PRO A 50 -17.95 6.76 25.60
CA PRO A 50 -18.44 7.95 24.92
C PRO A 50 -17.43 8.29 23.83
N LEU A 51 -17.91 8.30 22.58
CA LEU A 51 -17.16 8.84 21.46
C LEU A 51 -16.72 10.23 21.92
N ARG A 52 -15.43 10.37 22.22
CA ARG A 52 -14.84 11.68 22.41
C ARG A 52 -15.15 12.41 21.11
N HIS A 53 -16.01 13.43 21.22
CA HIS A 53 -16.55 14.21 20.12
C HIS A 53 -15.57 14.22 18.95
N ALA A 54 -15.90 13.43 17.92
CA ALA A 54 -15.29 13.62 16.63
C ALA A 54 -15.59 15.07 16.28
N ALA A 55 -14.55 15.89 16.19
CA ALA A 55 -14.66 17.19 15.55
C ALA A 55 -15.44 16.96 14.25
N ALA A 56 -16.55 17.67 14.10
CA ALA A 56 -17.56 17.42 13.08
C ALA A 56 -16.90 17.11 11.74
N ALA A 57 -17.09 15.87 11.26
CA ALA A 57 -16.68 15.50 9.92
C ALA A 57 -17.44 16.41 8.97
N THR A 58 -16.72 17.36 8.38
CA THR A 58 -17.20 18.24 7.32
C THR A 58 -17.82 17.38 6.21
N ALA A 59 -18.88 17.84 5.55
CA ALA A 59 -19.51 17.03 4.51
C ALA A 59 -18.45 16.61 3.46
N PRO A 60 -18.53 15.40 2.88
CA PRO A 60 -17.50 14.87 1.99
C PRO A 60 -17.08 15.82 0.87
N ASP A 61 -18.03 16.56 0.31
CA ASP A 61 -17.81 17.53 -0.75
C ASP A 61 -17.12 18.80 -0.25
N GLU A 62 -17.46 19.28 0.94
CA GLU A 62 -16.82 20.43 1.57
C GLU A 62 -15.35 20.15 1.92
N ALA A 63 -15.05 18.93 2.39
CA ALA A 63 -13.69 18.48 2.66
C ALA A 63 -12.84 18.43 1.38
N ALA A 64 -13.40 17.92 0.28
CA ALA A 64 -12.70 17.90 -1.01
C ALA A 64 -12.49 19.31 -1.59
N VAL A 65 -13.45 20.23 -1.40
CA VAL A 65 -13.30 21.65 -1.79
C VAL A 65 -12.22 22.34 -0.95
N SER A 66 -12.21 22.13 0.37
CA SER A 66 -11.18 22.66 1.26
C SER A 66 -9.79 22.14 0.89
N ALA A 67 -9.65 20.83 0.63
CA ALA A 67 -8.40 20.23 0.18
C ALA A 67 -7.89 20.87 -1.12
N ARG A 68 -8.78 21.11 -2.09
CA ARG A 68 -8.43 21.79 -3.35
C ARG A 68 -7.95 23.22 -3.14
N THR A 69 -8.57 23.98 -2.24
CA THR A 69 -8.15 25.34 -1.91
C THR A 69 -6.77 25.35 -1.27
N LEU A 70 -6.56 24.53 -0.24
CA LEU A 70 -5.26 24.43 0.46
C LEU A 70 -4.14 23.97 -0.47
N ALA A 71 -4.41 22.97 -1.33
CA ALA A 71 -3.43 22.51 -2.31
C ALA A 71 -3.05 23.63 -3.28
N ARG A 72 -4.02 24.38 -3.81
CA ARG A 72 -3.76 25.48 -4.76
C ARG A 72 -2.96 26.62 -4.15
N GLU A 73 -3.13 26.90 -2.86
CA GLU A 73 -2.43 27.97 -2.15
C GLU A 73 -0.95 27.66 -1.90
N ALA A 74 -0.60 26.37 -1.72
CA ALA A 74 0.77 25.94 -1.51
C ALA A 74 1.65 26.19 -2.75
N ARG A 75 2.71 26.98 -2.60
CA ARG A 75 3.67 27.33 -3.67
C ARG A 75 4.96 26.50 -3.62
N THR A 76 5.19 25.81 -2.52
CA THR A 76 6.37 24.95 -2.31
C THR A 76 5.95 23.61 -1.72
N LEU A 77 6.83 22.61 -1.83
CA LEU A 77 6.59 21.28 -1.24
C LEU A 77 6.47 21.36 0.29
N ASP A 78 7.22 22.26 0.93
CA ASP A 78 7.15 22.45 2.38
C ASP A 78 5.83 23.08 2.81
N GLU A 79 5.33 24.07 2.06
CA GLU A 79 3.99 24.64 2.27
C GLU A 79 2.90 23.59 2.07
N LEU A 80 3.02 22.75 1.03
CA LEU A 80 2.07 21.67 0.78
C LEU A 80 2.07 20.65 1.92
N LYS A 81 3.26 20.25 2.38
CA LYS A 81 3.43 19.34 3.52
C LYS A 81 2.81 19.92 4.79
N ALA A 82 3.03 21.21 5.07
CA ALA A 82 2.45 21.90 6.22
C ALA A 82 0.92 21.96 6.12
N ALA A 83 0.38 22.27 4.94
CA ALA A 83 -1.06 22.30 4.69
C ALA A 83 -1.70 20.91 4.91
N MET A 84 -1.08 19.85 4.40
CA MET A 84 -1.52 18.47 4.63
C MET A 84 -1.44 18.09 6.10
N ALA A 85 -0.37 18.45 6.81
CA ALA A 85 -0.21 18.18 8.24
C ALA A 85 -1.29 18.87 9.08
N GLY A 86 -1.76 20.06 8.69
CA GLY A 86 -2.83 20.81 9.34
C GLY A 86 -4.25 20.45 8.88
N PHE A 87 -4.41 19.65 7.81
CA PHE A 87 -5.73 19.36 7.24
C PHE A 87 -6.54 18.38 8.10
N GLU A 88 -7.75 18.76 8.53
CA GLU A 88 -8.63 17.92 9.36
C GLU A 88 -9.79 17.28 8.59
N GLY A 89 -9.91 17.55 7.28
CA GLY A 89 -11.04 17.08 6.46
C GLY A 89 -10.96 15.61 6.03
N CYS A 90 -9.96 14.85 6.46
CA CYS A 90 -9.80 13.43 6.10
C CYS A 90 -9.85 12.53 7.34
N ALA A 91 -10.84 11.64 7.41
CA ALA A 91 -10.99 10.69 8.52
C ALA A 91 -9.77 9.76 8.70
N LEU A 92 -8.99 9.52 7.64
CA LEU A 92 -7.78 8.71 7.72
C LEU A 92 -6.72 9.30 8.65
N LYS A 93 -6.64 10.63 8.74
CA LYS A 93 -5.70 11.31 9.64
C LYS A 93 -5.94 10.98 11.11
N ALA A 94 -7.20 10.80 11.51
CA ALA A 94 -7.56 10.43 12.88
C ALA A 94 -7.10 9.01 13.25
N THR A 95 -6.89 8.14 12.24
CA THR A 95 -6.48 6.74 12.44
C THR A 95 -5.01 6.46 12.15
N ALA A 96 -4.37 7.29 11.33
CA ALA A 96 -2.97 7.19 10.99
C ALA A 96 -2.09 7.75 12.11
N LYS A 97 -0.90 7.18 12.28
CA LYS A 97 0.09 7.66 13.24
C LYS A 97 0.87 8.84 12.70
N ASN A 98 1.27 8.79 11.43
CA ASN A 98 2.07 9.83 10.80
C ASN A 98 1.51 10.24 9.44
N LEU A 99 1.79 11.48 9.06
CA LEU A 99 1.71 11.91 7.67
C LEU A 99 2.88 11.29 6.90
N VAL A 100 2.59 10.55 5.83
CA VAL A 100 3.58 10.01 4.91
C VAL A 100 3.57 10.85 3.64
N PHE A 101 4.39 11.90 3.63
CA PHE A 101 4.39 12.91 2.57
C PHE A 101 5.14 12.46 1.32
N ALA A 102 6.44 12.20 1.45
CA ALA A 102 7.31 11.77 0.36
C ALA A 102 8.65 11.24 0.86
N ASP A 103 9.41 10.64 -0.06
CA ASP A 103 10.83 10.28 0.09
C ASP A 103 11.55 10.50 -1.26
N GLY A 104 12.87 10.55 -1.24
CA GLY A 104 13.73 10.72 -2.42
C GLY A 104 14.04 12.17 -2.76
N ASN A 105 14.50 12.40 -4.00
CA ASN A 105 15.01 13.69 -4.45
C ASN A 105 13.88 14.58 -5.05
N PRO A 106 13.57 15.74 -4.46
CA PRO A 106 12.56 16.67 -5.01
C PRO A 106 12.86 17.19 -6.41
N ALA A 107 14.12 17.18 -6.84
CA ALA A 107 14.55 17.57 -8.18
C ALA A 107 14.68 16.37 -9.14
N ALA A 108 14.18 15.19 -8.77
CA ALA A 108 14.24 14.00 -9.60
C ALA A 108 13.39 14.15 -10.86
N ARG A 109 13.91 13.63 -11.98
CA ARG A 109 13.17 13.60 -13.26
C ARG A 109 12.05 12.55 -13.29
N VAL A 110 12.04 11.61 -12.33
CA VAL A 110 11.06 10.52 -12.26
C VAL A 110 10.33 10.59 -10.92
N MET A 111 9.00 10.66 -10.98
CA MET A 111 8.14 10.61 -9.79
C MET A 111 7.33 9.31 -9.77
N LEU A 112 7.33 8.61 -8.64
CA LEU A 112 6.53 7.42 -8.39
C LEU A 112 5.36 7.75 -7.46
N VAL A 113 4.15 7.32 -7.81
CA VAL A 113 2.95 7.49 -6.99
C VAL A 113 2.32 6.14 -6.67
N GLY A 114 2.41 5.74 -5.41
CA GLY A 114 1.76 4.55 -4.86
C GLY A 114 0.31 4.76 -4.44
N GLU A 115 -0.27 3.75 -3.80
CA GLU A 115 -1.66 3.76 -3.33
C GLU A 115 -1.81 4.52 -2.01
N ALA A 116 -1.29 3.95 -0.93
CA ALA A 116 -1.40 4.47 0.43
C ALA A 116 -0.31 3.84 1.31
N PRO A 117 -0.01 4.42 2.49
CA PRO A 117 0.98 3.89 3.41
C PRO A 117 0.51 2.57 4.04
N GLY A 118 1.43 1.64 4.24
CA GLY A 118 1.23 0.47 5.09
C GLY A 118 1.60 0.75 6.55
N ALA A 119 1.65 -0.31 7.37
CA ALA A 119 1.92 -0.19 8.80
C ALA A 119 3.34 0.30 9.11
N ASP A 120 4.31 -0.07 8.28
CA ASP A 120 5.71 0.32 8.48
C ASP A 120 5.92 1.77 8.03
N GLU A 121 5.30 2.16 6.91
CA GLU A 121 5.30 3.54 6.41
C GLU A 121 4.64 4.51 7.39
N ASP A 122 3.47 4.14 7.91
CA ASP A 122 2.75 4.92 8.92
C ASP A 122 3.55 5.07 10.21
N ARG A 123 4.40 4.10 10.57
CA ARG A 123 5.28 4.20 11.73
C ARG A 123 6.49 5.09 11.48
N ALA A 124 7.07 5.01 10.29
CA ALA A 124 8.28 5.73 9.91
C ALA A 124 8.03 7.16 9.42
N GLY A 125 6.82 7.46 8.93
CA GLY A 125 6.53 8.71 8.25
C GLY A 125 7.09 8.79 6.82
N LEU A 126 7.54 7.67 6.25
CA LEU A 126 8.19 7.60 4.94
C LEU A 126 7.50 6.57 4.03
N PRO A 127 7.30 6.86 2.74
CA PRO A 127 6.67 5.95 1.80
C PRO A 127 7.56 4.75 1.47
N PHE A 128 6.92 3.60 1.22
CA PHE A 128 7.58 2.37 0.75
C PHE A 128 8.79 1.97 1.62
N VAL A 129 8.67 1.89 2.94
CA VAL A 129 9.77 1.37 3.79
C VAL A 129 9.62 -0.10 4.17
N GLY A 130 8.41 -0.66 4.04
CA GLY A 130 8.11 -2.06 4.32
C GLY A 130 8.57 -3.02 3.21
N ARG A 131 8.09 -4.26 3.26
CA ARG A 131 8.50 -5.34 2.32
C ARG A 131 8.24 -4.99 0.85
N SER A 132 7.11 -4.34 0.55
CA SER A 132 6.81 -3.87 -0.81
C SER A 132 7.79 -2.78 -1.26
N GLY A 133 8.20 -1.91 -0.34
CA GLY A 133 9.20 -0.89 -0.60
C GLY A 133 10.59 -1.43 -0.88
N GLN A 134 11.03 -2.41 -0.10
CA GLN A 134 12.31 -3.11 -0.36
C GLN A 134 12.31 -3.80 -1.73
N LEU A 135 11.17 -4.31 -2.20
CA LEU A 135 11.06 -4.84 -3.56
C LEU A 135 11.10 -3.72 -4.60
N LEU A 136 10.45 -2.58 -4.35
CA LEU A 136 10.56 -1.40 -5.21
C LEU A 136 12.00 -0.95 -5.36
N ASP A 137 12.79 -0.96 -4.28
CA ASP A 137 14.20 -0.58 -4.31
C ASP A 137 15.03 -1.51 -5.19
N ARG A 138 14.82 -2.82 -5.05
CA ARG A 138 15.48 -3.79 -5.94
C ARG A 138 15.06 -3.63 -7.39
N MET A 139 13.81 -3.28 -7.64
CA MET A 139 13.29 -3.03 -8.99
C MET A 139 13.94 -1.79 -9.62
N LEU A 140 14.04 -0.69 -8.87
CA LEU A 140 14.72 0.54 -9.30
C LEU A 140 16.22 0.32 -9.51
N ALA A 141 16.88 -0.34 -8.56
CA ALA A 141 18.31 -0.64 -8.65
C ALA A 141 18.65 -1.50 -9.87
N ALA A 142 17.77 -2.43 -10.26
CA ALA A 142 17.95 -3.27 -11.44
C ALA A 142 17.96 -2.49 -12.77
N ILE A 143 17.45 -1.25 -12.77
CA ILE A 143 17.54 -0.31 -13.90
C ILE A 143 18.47 0.88 -13.62
N GLY A 144 19.31 0.79 -12.60
CA GLY A 144 20.30 1.82 -12.26
C GLY A 144 19.72 3.07 -11.60
N LEU A 145 18.54 2.98 -10.98
CA LEU A 145 17.93 4.08 -10.24
C LEU A 145 18.02 3.81 -8.73
N THR A 146 18.20 4.88 -7.96
CA THR A 146 18.20 4.89 -6.50
C THR A 146 17.21 5.94 -5.98
N ARG A 147 16.72 5.74 -4.76
CA ARG A 147 15.82 6.71 -4.11
C ARG A 147 16.46 8.08 -3.89
N ALA A 148 17.70 8.07 -3.42
CA ALA A 148 18.36 9.27 -2.94
C ALA A 148 18.63 10.28 -4.06
N GLU A 149 18.82 9.81 -5.30
CA GLU A 149 19.31 10.64 -6.39
C GLU A 149 18.30 10.78 -7.53
N GLN A 150 17.71 9.67 -8.00
CA GLN A 150 17.02 9.65 -9.29
C GLN A 150 15.50 9.67 -9.23
N VAL A 151 14.88 9.46 -8.06
CA VAL A 151 13.42 9.38 -7.96
C VAL A 151 12.83 10.19 -6.81
N TYR A 152 11.61 10.67 -7.00
CA TYR A 152 10.74 11.19 -5.96
C TYR A 152 9.59 10.21 -5.74
N ILE A 153 9.29 9.85 -4.50
CA ILE A 153 8.27 8.83 -4.18
C ILE A 153 7.22 9.43 -3.27
N ALA A 154 5.96 9.30 -3.65
CA ALA A 154 4.80 9.69 -2.87
C ALA A 154 3.67 8.65 -3.02
N ASN A 155 2.55 8.87 -2.33
CA ASN A 155 1.34 8.06 -2.44
C ASN A 155 0.14 8.94 -2.78
N LEU A 156 -0.85 8.36 -3.45
CA LEU A 156 -2.14 9.00 -3.72
C LEU A 156 -2.83 9.44 -2.41
N LEU A 157 -2.76 8.60 -1.38
CA LEU A 157 -3.19 8.95 -0.03
C LEU A 157 -1.98 9.06 0.89
N PRO A 158 -1.86 10.13 1.69
CA PRO A 158 -0.71 10.33 2.55
C PRO A 158 -0.89 9.71 3.96
N TRP A 159 -2.07 9.18 4.26
CA TRP A 159 -2.40 8.52 5.53
C TRP A 159 -2.84 7.08 5.31
N ARG A 160 -2.48 6.22 6.26
CA ARG A 160 -2.77 4.79 6.23
C ARG A 160 -4.27 4.49 6.44
N PRO A 161 -4.93 3.75 5.54
CA PRO A 161 -6.26 3.21 5.78
C PRO A 161 -6.27 2.15 6.90
N PRO A 162 -7.30 2.14 7.77
CA PRO A 162 -7.44 1.11 8.79
C PRO A 162 -7.38 -0.31 8.21
N GLY A 163 -6.53 -1.16 8.79
CA GLY A 163 -6.35 -2.54 8.32
C GLY A 163 -5.69 -2.67 6.94
N ASN A 164 -5.06 -1.62 6.40
CA ASN A 164 -4.48 -1.60 5.04
C ASN A 164 -5.50 -1.95 3.94
N ARG A 165 -6.79 -1.61 4.16
CA ARG A 165 -7.83 -1.78 3.15
C ARG A 165 -7.57 -0.89 1.94
N THR A 166 -8.19 -1.21 0.81
CA THR A 166 -8.22 -0.32 -0.34
C THR A 166 -8.89 1.02 0.02
N PRO A 167 -8.36 2.15 -0.45
CA PRO A 167 -8.99 3.46 -0.34
C PRO A 167 -10.41 3.48 -0.90
N THR A 168 -11.30 4.21 -0.25
CA THR A 168 -12.63 4.49 -0.78
C THR A 168 -12.57 5.60 -1.83
N PRO A 169 -13.55 5.68 -2.75
CA PRO A 169 -13.61 6.79 -3.72
C PRO A 169 -13.64 8.17 -3.05
N GLN A 170 -14.29 8.27 -1.89
CA GLN A 170 -14.36 9.52 -1.12
C GLN A 170 -12.98 9.93 -0.57
N GLU A 171 -12.23 8.98 0.00
CA GLU A 171 -10.88 9.26 0.51
C GLU A 171 -9.94 9.67 -0.63
N VAL A 172 -10.06 9.01 -1.79
CA VAL A 172 -9.34 9.39 -3.01
C VAL A 172 -9.73 10.81 -3.43
N ALA A 173 -11.02 11.14 -3.50
CA ALA A 173 -11.48 12.47 -3.90
C ALA A 173 -10.96 13.60 -3.00
N ILE A 174 -10.83 13.33 -1.70
CA ILE A 174 -10.28 14.29 -0.72
C ILE A 174 -8.76 14.45 -0.87
N CYS A 175 -8.03 13.35 -1.13
CA CYS A 175 -6.56 13.39 -1.18
C CYS A 175 -6.01 13.75 -2.57
N LEU A 176 -6.79 13.52 -3.63
CA LEU A 176 -6.36 13.72 -5.02
C LEU A 176 -5.82 15.14 -5.30
N PRO A 177 -6.43 16.24 -4.80
CA PRO A 177 -5.90 17.58 -5.03
C PRO A 177 -4.48 17.78 -4.49
N PHE A 178 -4.12 17.13 -3.37
CA PHE A 178 -2.78 17.25 -2.79
C PHE A 178 -1.73 16.57 -3.65
N ILE A 179 -1.97 15.33 -4.12
CA ILE A 179 -1.00 14.64 -4.97
C ILE A 179 -0.89 15.31 -6.36
N GLN A 180 -1.99 15.85 -6.90
CA GLN A 180 -1.97 16.63 -8.14
C GLN A 180 -1.06 17.85 -7.98
N ARG A 181 -1.23 18.61 -6.89
CA ARG A 181 -0.37 19.75 -6.59
C ARG A 181 1.08 19.32 -6.36
N GLN A 182 1.31 18.19 -5.69
CA GLN A 182 2.65 17.67 -5.47
C GLN A 182 3.33 17.33 -6.80
N ILE A 183 2.62 16.74 -7.75
CA ILE A 183 3.14 16.47 -9.11
C ILE A 183 3.46 17.78 -9.84
N GLU A 184 2.60 18.81 -9.73
CA GLU A 184 2.87 20.14 -10.30
C GLU A 184 4.13 20.78 -9.71
N LEU A 185 4.33 20.68 -8.39
CA LEU A 185 5.47 21.29 -7.70
C LEU A 185 6.79 20.55 -7.92
N VAL A 186 6.74 19.22 -8.06
CA VAL A 186 7.93 18.40 -8.40
C VAL A 186 8.31 18.56 -9.88
N ASP A 187 7.32 18.83 -10.74
CA ASP A 187 7.47 18.93 -12.20
C ASP A 187 8.30 17.78 -12.84
N PRO A 188 7.95 16.50 -12.59
CA PRO A 188 8.73 15.38 -13.08
C PRO A 188 8.65 15.26 -14.61
N ALA A 189 9.72 14.79 -15.23
CA ALA A 189 9.74 14.49 -16.66
C ALA A 189 8.98 13.19 -16.98
N ILE A 190 8.94 12.24 -16.05
CA ILE A 190 8.20 10.98 -16.16
C ILE A 190 7.42 10.72 -14.86
N LEU A 191 6.14 10.37 -14.99
CA LEU A 191 5.29 9.93 -13.89
C LEU A 191 5.12 8.40 -13.91
N VAL A 192 5.29 7.73 -12.78
CA VAL A 192 5.10 6.28 -12.68
C VAL A 192 3.99 5.99 -11.65
N CYS A 193 2.87 5.48 -12.13
CA CYS A 193 1.76 5.10 -11.26
C CYS A 193 1.93 3.65 -10.80
N VAL A 194 2.21 3.47 -9.51
CA VAL A 194 2.52 2.16 -8.92
C VAL A 194 1.25 1.53 -8.36
N GLY A 195 0.63 0.65 -9.14
CA GLY A 195 -0.57 -0.08 -8.74
C GLY A 195 -1.87 0.50 -9.27
N ARG A 196 -2.97 -0.15 -8.90
CA ARG A 196 -4.30 0.16 -9.44
C ARG A 196 -4.82 1.52 -8.97
N PRO A 197 -4.87 1.87 -7.67
CA PRO A 197 -5.55 3.10 -7.26
C PRO A 197 -4.92 4.39 -7.78
N SER A 198 -3.59 4.51 -7.75
CA SER A 198 -2.89 5.66 -8.34
C SER A 198 -3.11 5.74 -9.85
N SER A 199 -3.01 4.62 -10.56
CA SER A 199 -3.26 4.59 -12.01
C SER A 199 -4.70 4.97 -12.35
N MET A 200 -5.69 4.47 -11.61
CA MET A 200 -7.10 4.81 -11.83
C MET A 200 -7.36 6.30 -11.58
N ALA A 201 -6.84 6.83 -10.48
CA ALA A 201 -7.11 8.20 -10.06
C ALA A 201 -6.39 9.26 -10.92
N LEU A 202 -5.18 8.96 -11.40
CA LEU A 202 -4.37 9.92 -12.16
C LEU A 202 -4.47 9.73 -13.68
N LEU A 203 -4.67 8.50 -14.17
CA LEU A 203 -4.59 8.17 -15.60
C LEU A 203 -5.92 7.67 -16.18
N ASP A 204 -7.01 7.71 -15.40
CA ASP A 204 -8.36 7.24 -15.77
C ASP A 204 -8.39 5.82 -16.38
N VAL A 205 -7.49 4.94 -15.94
CA VAL A 205 -7.44 3.57 -16.44
C VAL A 205 -8.44 2.68 -15.70
N LYS A 206 -9.16 1.81 -16.41
CA LYS A 206 -10.13 0.89 -15.77
C LYS A 206 -9.49 -0.40 -15.23
N SER A 207 -8.38 -0.84 -15.83
CA SER A 207 -7.70 -2.09 -15.48
C SER A 207 -6.19 -1.93 -15.51
N ILE A 208 -5.56 -2.13 -14.35
CA ILE A 208 -4.10 -2.08 -14.24
C ILE A 208 -3.41 -3.15 -15.09
N MET A 209 -4.01 -4.35 -15.21
CA MET A 209 -3.43 -5.44 -16.00
C MET A 209 -3.40 -5.12 -17.50
N ALA A 210 -4.42 -4.40 -17.98
CA ALA A 210 -4.48 -3.97 -19.38
C ALA A 210 -3.60 -2.75 -19.66
N ALA A 211 -3.48 -1.84 -18.67
CA ALA A 211 -2.76 -0.58 -18.82
C ALA A 211 -1.24 -0.72 -18.59
N ARG A 212 -0.79 -1.63 -17.72
CA ARG A 212 0.62 -1.72 -17.32
C ARG A 212 1.57 -1.82 -18.52
N GLY A 213 2.63 -1.01 -18.51
CA GLY A 213 3.63 -0.99 -19.57
C GLY A 213 3.25 -0.23 -20.83
N ARG A 214 2.04 0.34 -20.90
CA ARG A 214 1.64 1.27 -21.97
C ARG A 214 1.91 2.68 -21.49
N TRP A 215 2.64 3.45 -22.30
CA TRP A 215 2.82 4.87 -22.05
C TRP A 215 1.49 5.59 -22.27
N LEU A 216 1.14 6.41 -21.30
CA LEU A 216 -0.04 7.27 -21.28
C LEU A 216 0.42 8.71 -21.07
N GLU A 217 -0.53 9.63 -21.17
CA GLU A 217 -0.31 11.04 -20.96
C GLU A 217 -1.05 11.48 -19.70
N TYR A 218 -0.35 12.20 -18.83
CA TYR A 218 -0.92 12.85 -17.65
C TYR A 218 -0.92 14.36 -17.86
N ASP A 219 -2.09 14.97 -17.98
CA ASP A 219 -2.25 16.42 -18.03
C ASP A 219 -2.37 16.98 -16.61
N ASN A 220 -1.40 17.80 -16.20
CA ASN A 220 -1.43 18.50 -14.91
C ASN A 220 -2.01 19.92 -15.00
N GLY A 221 -2.60 20.29 -16.15
CA GLY A 221 -3.14 21.61 -16.46
C GLY A 221 -2.11 22.62 -16.98
N THR A 222 -0.81 22.34 -16.84
CA THR A 222 0.27 23.20 -17.34
C THR A 222 1.06 22.56 -18.47
N ARG A 223 1.26 21.23 -18.41
CA ARG A 223 1.86 20.42 -19.46
C ARG A 223 1.40 18.98 -19.38
N THR A 224 1.63 18.26 -20.47
CA THR A 224 1.47 16.82 -20.53
C THR A 224 2.75 16.11 -20.10
N ILE A 225 2.65 15.19 -19.14
CA ILE A 225 3.75 14.38 -18.62
C ILE A 225 3.57 12.93 -19.11
N PRO A 226 4.59 12.31 -19.72
CA PRO A 226 4.60 10.87 -20.00
C PRO A 226 4.43 10.06 -18.72
N ALA A 227 3.40 9.21 -18.69
CA ALA A 227 3.04 8.42 -17.53
C ALA A 227 3.10 6.91 -17.82
N LEU A 228 3.68 6.14 -16.90
CA LEU A 228 3.80 4.70 -16.98
C LEU A 228 3.13 4.01 -15.79
N PRO A 229 1.97 3.36 -15.96
CA PRO A 229 1.41 2.50 -14.93
C PRO A 229 2.19 1.19 -14.82
N ILE A 230 2.47 0.76 -13.59
CA ILE A 230 3.15 -0.51 -13.28
C ILE A 230 2.42 -1.29 -12.18
N LEU A 231 2.70 -2.59 -12.06
CA LEU A 231 2.14 -3.40 -10.97
C LEU A 231 2.73 -3.00 -9.61
N HIS A 232 1.88 -2.98 -8.59
CA HIS A 232 2.31 -2.67 -7.23
C HIS A 232 3.25 -3.78 -6.68
N PRO A 233 4.37 -3.46 -6.02
CA PRO A 233 5.28 -4.46 -5.45
C PRO A 233 4.59 -5.43 -4.49
N ALA A 234 3.61 -4.97 -3.70
CA ALA A 234 2.84 -5.86 -2.83
C ALA A 234 2.05 -6.94 -3.59
N TYR A 235 1.59 -6.65 -4.81
CA TYR A 235 0.99 -7.66 -5.69
C TYR A 235 2.05 -8.67 -6.16
N LEU A 236 3.21 -8.19 -6.60
CA LEU A 236 4.32 -9.04 -7.07
C LEU A 236 4.92 -9.94 -5.99
N LEU A 237 4.79 -9.57 -4.71
CA LEU A 237 5.15 -10.42 -3.59
C LEU A 237 4.19 -11.61 -3.43
N ARG A 238 2.89 -11.42 -3.74
CA ARG A 238 1.87 -12.49 -3.72
C ARG A 238 1.83 -13.30 -5.02
N SER A 239 2.21 -12.68 -6.14
CA SER A 239 2.24 -13.28 -7.47
C SER A 239 3.64 -13.19 -8.09
N PRO A 240 4.63 -13.98 -7.63
CA PRO A 240 6.02 -13.86 -8.10
C PRO A 240 6.23 -14.08 -9.60
N LEU A 241 5.38 -14.89 -10.24
CA LEU A 241 5.45 -15.16 -11.69
C LEU A 241 5.23 -13.88 -12.54
N ASP A 242 4.51 -12.90 -12.01
CA ASP A 242 4.24 -11.64 -12.70
C ASP A 242 5.39 -10.63 -12.58
N LYS A 243 6.46 -10.94 -11.84
CA LYS A 243 7.69 -10.12 -11.84
C LYS A 243 8.28 -9.98 -13.24
N ARG A 244 8.07 -10.97 -14.14
CA ARG A 244 8.45 -10.87 -15.55
C ARG A 244 7.73 -9.73 -16.28
N LEU A 245 6.51 -9.41 -15.86
CA LEU A 245 5.74 -8.29 -16.41
C LEU A 245 6.34 -6.98 -15.89
N ALA A 246 6.52 -6.86 -14.58
CA ALA A 246 7.14 -5.66 -14.00
C ALA A 246 8.53 -5.39 -14.60
N TRP A 247 9.33 -6.42 -14.86
CA TRP A 247 10.63 -6.26 -15.53
C TRP A 247 10.53 -5.66 -16.93
N ARG A 248 9.52 -6.05 -17.72
CA ARG A 248 9.29 -5.44 -19.05
C ARG A 248 8.97 -3.95 -18.93
N ASP A 249 8.17 -3.56 -17.94
CA ASP A 249 7.82 -2.15 -17.69
C ASP A 249 9.03 -1.33 -17.27
N LEU A 250 9.87 -1.90 -16.39
CA LEU A 250 11.09 -1.23 -15.95
C LEU A 250 12.08 -1.03 -17.09
N ARG A 251 12.17 -1.98 -18.03
CA ARG A 251 13.02 -1.81 -19.22
C ARG A 251 12.53 -0.70 -20.13
N THR A 252 11.21 -0.55 -20.32
CA THR A 252 10.67 0.58 -21.09
C THR A 252 10.88 1.90 -20.36
N LEU A 253 10.73 1.91 -19.03
CA LEU A 253 11.04 3.08 -18.21
C LEU A 253 12.51 3.50 -18.36
N LYS A 254 13.44 2.55 -18.27
CA LYS A 254 14.87 2.82 -18.45
C LYS A 254 15.17 3.41 -19.82
N ALA A 255 14.59 2.84 -20.88
CA ALA A 255 14.77 3.36 -22.24
C ALA A 255 14.25 4.80 -22.39
N ALA A 256 13.13 5.15 -21.74
CA ALA A 256 12.62 6.52 -21.74
C ALA A 256 13.53 7.46 -20.94
N ILE A 257 14.06 7.04 -19.79
CA ILE A 257 15.01 7.82 -18.98
C ILE A 257 16.32 8.07 -19.74
N ASP A 258 16.77 7.12 -20.55
CA ASP A 258 17.99 7.29 -21.36
C ASP A 258 17.80 8.24 -22.55
N ALA A 259 16.55 8.48 -22.97
CA ALA A 259 16.21 9.38 -24.06
C ALA A 259 15.90 10.82 -23.61
N LEU A 260 15.93 11.05 -22.29
CA LEU A 260 15.55 12.29 -21.61
C LEU A 260 16.70 13.30 -21.51
#